data_AF-A0A7K0BRC2-F1
#
_entry.id   AF-A0A7K0BRC2-F1
#
_cell.length_a   1.000
_cell.length_b   1.000
_cell.length_c   1.000
_cell.angle_alpha   90.00
_cell.angle_beta   90.00
_cell.angle_gamma   90.00
#
_symmetry.space_group_name_H-M   'P 1'
#
loop_
_entity.id
_entity.type
_entity.pdbx_description
1 polymer ?
#
loop_
_entity_poly.entity_id
_entity_poly.type
_entity_poly.pdbx_seq_one_letter_code
_entity_poly.pdbx_strand_id
1 'polypeptide(L)'
;MDLRAYRPPDVLAFAVMDGFLRRYATPLTFLGLFAAMAVVQVCVLSPEGERALVGWASTNLANLAVNPVGTMVVSAFVAESAQPVLLALAAVGLFPVARRFGNLRAVLLIAVAHVLGTLVSQGVALVRLEAGLLSASVRTIPDVGPSYVLSAALVAAVLYGPGRLPRLLALAGWCGLAPVLFEGIGTLEVAAVGHVVAMVSGGLVGGLLLWRERRGALAPEPG
;
A
#
# COMPACT_ATOMS: atom_id res chain seq x y z
N MET A 1 -33.05 13.14 38.91
CA MET A 1 -32.79 11.99 38.02
C MET A 1 -32.83 12.53 36.59
N ASP A 2 -31.66 12.76 35.99
CA ASP A 2 -31.52 13.45 34.71
C ASP A 2 -31.71 12.47 33.54
N LEU A 3 -32.91 12.47 32.95
CA LEU A 3 -33.28 11.59 31.83
C LEU A 3 -32.57 11.96 30.51
N ARG A 4 -31.73 13.01 30.47
CA ARG A 4 -31.01 13.43 29.26
C ARG A 4 -29.72 12.64 28.98
N ALA A 5 -29.30 11.75 29.88
CA ALA A 5 -28.07 10.99 29.73
C ALA A 5 -28.26 9.55 29.20
N TYR A 6 -29.50 9.05 29.07
CA TYR A 6 -29.74 7.72 28.50
C TYR A 6 -29.72 7.79 26.98
N ARG A 7 -28.61 7.37 26.36
CA ARG A 7 -28.59 7.01 24.94
C ARG A 7 -28.95 5.54 24.81
N PRO A 8 -29.94 5.18 23.98
CA PRO A 8 -30.27 3.80 23.79
C PRO A 8 -29.08 3.05 23.13
N PRO A 9 -28.91 1.76 23.43
CA PRO A 9 -27.70 1.01 23.09
C PRO A 9 -27.42 0.93 21.58
N ASP A 10 -28.45 1.02 20.74
CA ASP A 10 -28.39 1.12 19.28
C ASP A 10 -27.75 2.43 18.81
N VAL A 11 -28.09 3.57 19.42
CA VAL A 11 -27.50 4.88 19.11
C VAL A 11 -26.03 4.94 19.54
N LEU A 12 -25.69 4.32 20.67
CA LEU A 12 -24.29 4.21 21.10
C LEU A 12 -23.48 3.30 20.16
N ALA A 13 -24.02 2.14 19.78
CA ALA A 13 -23.38 1.23 18.83
C ALA A 13 -23.16 1.89 17.47
N PHE A 14 -24.16 2.60 16.95
CA PHE A 14 -24.07 3.35 15.70
C PHE A 14 -23.00 4.44 15.76
N ALA A 15 -22.95 5.24 16.84
CA ALA A 15 -21.95 6.30 17.00
C ALA A 15 -20.52 5.73 17.14
N VAL A 16 -20.34 4.62 17.84
CA VAL A 16 -19.05 3.92 17.96
C VAL A 16 -18.60 3.38 16.60
N MET A 17 -19.53 2.79 15.84
CA MET A 17 -19.28 2.29 14.49
C MET A 17 -18.89 3.43 13.53
N ASP A 18 -19.67 4.50 13.46
CA ASP A 18 -19.37 5.67 12.62
C ASP A 18 -18.02 6.30 12.99
N GLY A 19 -17.73 6.42 14.29
CA GLY A 19 -16.44 6.89 14.78
C GLY A 19 -15.27 5.99 14.34
N PHE A 20 -15.44 4.67 14.39
CA PHE A 20 -14.44 3.71 13.90
C PHE A 20 -14.24 3.79 12.39
N LEU A 21 -15.34 3.81 11.62
CA LEU A 21 -15.31 3.89 10.15
C LEU A 21 -14.61 5.18 9.70
N ARG A 22 -14.96 6.33 10.29
CA ARG A 22 -14.31 7.61 9.97
C ARG A 22 -12.83 7.63 10.35
N ARG A 23 -12.48 7.02 11.49
CA ARG A 23 -11.09 6.96 11.96
C ARG A 23 -10.21 6.07 11.09
N TYR A 24 -10.76 5.01 10.52
CA TYR A 24 -10.03 4.00 9.76
C TYR A 24 -10.51 3.85 8.31
N ALA A 25 -11.08 4.92 7.74
CA ALA A 25 -11.61 4.91 6.38
C ALA A 25 -10.58 4.41 5.36
N THR A 26 -9.32 4.87 5.40
CA THR A 26 -8.27 4.45 4.46
C THR A 26 -7.98 2.94 4.51
N PRO A 27 -7.60 2.34 5.66
CA PRO A 27 -7.35 0.91 5.71
C PRO A 27 -8.60 0.11 5.36
N LEU A 28 -9.79 0.51 5.81
CA LEU A 28 -11.03 -0.20 5.50
C LEU A 28 -11.38 -0.15 4.01
N THR A 29 -11.26 1.01 3.37
CA THR A 29 -11.48 1.15 1.93
C THR A 29 -10.47 0.34 1.14
N PHE A 30 -9.17 0.41 1.49
CA PHE A 30 -8.15 -0.38 0.79
C PHE A 30 -8.42 -1.88 0.91
N LEU A 31 -8.66 -2.37 2.12
CA LEU A 31 -8.96 -3.78 2.37
C LEU A 31 -10.25 -4.23 1.69
N GLY A 32 -11.30 -3.39 1.71
CA GLY A 32 -12.58 -3.68 1.07
C GLY A 32 -12.45 -3.77 -0.45
N LEU A 33 -11.73 -2.83 -1.08
CA LEU A 33 -11.48 -2.85 -2.53
C LEU A 33 -10.60 -4.04 -2.93
N PHE A 34 -9.54 -4.32 -2.16
CA PHE A 34 -8.67 -5.46 -2.44
C PHE A 34 -9.40 -6.79 -2.27
N ALA A 35 -10.20 -6.94 -1.21
CA ALA A 35 -11.03 -8.12 -1.00
C ALA A 35 -12.11 -8.27 -2.08
N ALA A 36 -12.75 -7.18 -2.50
CA ALA A 36 -13.72 -7.23 -3.60
C ALA A 36 -13.07 -7.66 -4.91
N MET A 37 -11.89 -7.12 -5.24
CA MET A 37 -11.13 -7.52 -6.44
C MET A 37 -10.66 -8.98 -6.36
N ALA A 38 -10.24 -9.43 -5.18
CA ALA A 38 -9.94 -10.83 -4.90
C ALA A 38 -11.15 -11.75 -5.20
N VAL A 39 -12.34 -11.39 -4.70
CA VAL A 39 -13.58 -12.13 -4.99
C VAL A 39 -13.90 -12.13 -6.49
N VAL A 40 -13.71 -11.01 -7.20
CA VAL A 40 -13.92 -10.97 -8.65
C VAL A 40 -12.97 -11.92 -9.37
N GLN A 41 -11.67 -11.88 -9.05
CA GLN A 41 -10.66 -12.76 -9.66
C GLN A 41 -10.98 -14.24 -9.42
N VAL A 42 -11.34 -14.61 -8.19
CA VAL A 42 -11.52 -16.03 -7.81
C VAL A 42 -12.89 -16.58 -8.18
N CYS A 43 -13.96 -15.79 -8.04
CA CYS A 43 -15.32 -16.28 -8.13
C CYS A 43 -16.04 -15.89 -9.44
N VAL A 44 -15.52 -14.92 -10.19
CA VAL A 44 -16.21 -14.36 -11.36
C VAL A 44 -15.44 -14.58 -12.66
N LEU A 45 -14.12 -14.42 -12.65
CA LEU A 45 -13.30 -14.50 -13.86
C LEU A 45 -12.96 -15.94 -14.25
N SER A 46 -12.95 -16.22 -15.56
CA SER A 46 -12.29 -17.42 -16.10
C SER A 46 -10.76 -17.24 -16.05
N PRO A 47 -9.96 -18.30 -16.19
CA PRO A 47 -8.50 -18.19 -16.25
C PRO A 47 -7.99 -17.25 -17.36
N GLU A 48 -8.68 -17.17 -18.49
CA GLU A 48 -8.39 -16.20 -19.56
C GLU A 48 -8.74 -14.78 -19.15
N GLY A 49 -9.88 -14.60 -18.47
CA GLY A 49 -10.31 -13.31 -17.94
C GLY A 49 -9.36 -12.77 -16.88
N GLU A 50 -8.85 -13.63 -16.00
CA GLU A 50 -7.84 -13.29 -14.99
C GLU A 50 -6.53 -12.85 -15.66
N ARG A 51 -6.03 -13.62 -16.64
CA ARG A 51 -4.84 -13.24 -17.43
C ARG A 51 -5.03 -11.91 -18.15
N ALA A 52 -6.22 -11.67 -18.72
CA ALA A 52 -6.54 -10.41 -19.37
C ALA A 52 -6.58 -9.24 -18.38
N LEU A 53 -7.15 -9.43 -17.20
CA LEU A 53 -7.18 -8.43 -16.13
C LEU A 53 -5.76 -8.09 -15.65
N VAL A 54 -4.93 -9.11 -15.36
CA VAL A 54 -3.53 -8.93 -14.95
C VAL A 54 -2.74 -8.20 -16.04
N GLY A 55 -2.89 -8.65 -17.30
CA GLY A 55 -2.25 -8.03 -18.45
C GLY A 55 -2.63 -6.57 -18.65
N TRP A 56 -3.90 -6.22 -18.43
CA TRP A 56 -4.39 -4.84 -18.54
C TRP A 56 -3.99 -3.95 -17.34
N ALA A 57 -4.05 -4.50 -16.13
CA ALA A 57 -3.78 -3.77 -14.90
C ALA A 57 -2.28 -3.56 -14.64
N SER A 58 -1.41 -4.39 -15.22
CA SER A 58 0.02 -4.37 -14.94
C SER A 58 0.67 -3.00 -15.21
N THR A 59 1.55 -2.60 -14.29
CA THR A 59 2.42 -1.43 -14.42
C THR A 59 3.69 -1.71 -15.25
N ASN A 60 3.62 -2.62 -16.23
CA ASN A 60 4.73 -2.88 -17.15
C ASN A 60 4.98 -1.69 -18.10
N LEU A 61 6.15 -1.67 -18.74
CA LEU A 61 6.56 -0.57 -19.63
C LEU A 61 5.57 -0.30 -20.76
N ALA A 62 5.00 -1.34 -21.37
CA ALA A 62 4.05 -1.18 -22.48
C ALA A 62 2.76 -0.48 -22.02
N ASN A 63 2.23 -0.88 -20.86
CA ASN A 63 1.01 -0.32 -20.30
C ASN A 63 1.22 1.08 -19.74
N LEU A 64 2.35 1.33 -19.06
CA LEU A 64 2.69 2.65 -18.54
C LEU A 64 2.86 3.70 -19.64
N ALA A 65 3.29 3.30 -20.83
CA ALA A 65 3.40 4.20 -21.98
C ALA A 65 2.03 4.67 -22.52
N VAL A 66 0.96 3.92 -22.26
CA VAL A 66 -0.38 4.18 -22.80
C VAL A 66 -1.33 4.74 -21.74
N ASN A 67 -1.38 4.14 -20.56
CA ASN A 67 -2.31 4.51 -19.49
C ASN A 67 -1.62 4.44 -18.11
N PRO A 68 -0.69 5.37 -17.81
CA PRO A 68 0.14 5.29 -16.60
C PRO A 68 -0.69 5.42 -15.32
N VAL A 69 -1.70 6.29 -15.30
CA VAL A 69 -2.50 6.53 -14.10
C VAL A 69 -3.45 5.36 -13.83
N GLY A 70 -4.15 4.87 -14.86
CA GLY A 70 -5.10 3.77 -14.70
C GLY A 70 -4.42 2.48 -14.25
N THR A 71 -3.27 2.14 -14.85
CA THR A 71 -2.53 0.93 -14.50
C THR A 71 -1.97 1.01 -13.07
N MET A 72 -1.39 2.15 -12.66
CA MET A 72 -0.93 2.32 -11.28
C MET A 72 -2.06 2.21 -10.24
N VAL A 73 -3.24 2.74 -10.53
CA VAL A 73 -4.37 2.67 -9.60
C VAL A 73 -4.90 1.24 -9.49
N VAL A 74 -5.10 0.56 -10.62
CA VAL A 74 -5.70 -0.77 -10.63
C VAL A 74 -4.72 -1.85 -10.17
N SER A 75 -3.44 -1.74 -10.55
CA SER A 75 -2.40 -2.74 -10.21
C SER A 75 -2.30 -2.98 -8.71
N ALA A 76 -2.53 -1.95 -7.89
CA ALA A 76 -2.51 -2.05 -6.43
C ALA A 76 -3.60 -2.97 -5.86
N PHE A 77 -4.62 -3.34 -6.64
CA PHE A 77 -5.74 -4.19 -6.19
C PHE A 77 -5.80 -5.56 -6.88
N VAL A 78 -5.07 -5.76 -7.97
CA VAL A 78 -5.00 -7.03 -8.72
C VAL A 78 -3.85 -7.87 -8.17
N ALA A 79 -4.02 -9.18 -8.01
CA ALA A 79 -2.99 -10.04 -7.41
C ALA A 79 -3.05 -11.46 -7.98
N GLU A 80 -1.90 -11.93 -8.48
CA GLU A 80 -1.76 -13.25 -9.12
C GLU A 80 -1.81 -14.42 -8.14
N SER A 81 -1.53 -14.21 -6.85
CA SER A 81 -1.66 -15.26 -5.81
C SER A 81 -1.68 -14.70 -4.38
N ALA A 82 -1.90 -15.58 -3.39
CA ALA A 82 -1.76 -15.32 -1.95
C ALA A 82 -2.63 -14.21 -1.32
N GLN A 83 -3.81 -13.97 -1.89
CA GLN A 83 -4.72 -12.86 -1.50
C GLN A 83 -5.05 -12.78 0.01
N PRO A 84 -5.30 -13.88 0.76
CA PRO A 84 -5.61 -13.78 2.19
C PRO A 84 -4.44 -13.29 3.05
N VAL A 85 -3.21 -13.73 2.75
CA VAL A 85 -2.00 -13.32 3.47
C VAL A 85 -1.72 -11.84 3.19
N LEU A 86 -1.84 -11.42 1.93
CA LEU A 86 -1.68 -10.02 1.54
C LEU A 86 -2.73 -9.12 2.21
N LEU A 87 -3.98 -9.57 2.34
CA LEU A 87 -5.03 -8.83 3.04
C LEU A 87 -4.71 -8.66 4.53
N ALA A 88 -4.24 -9.73 5.20
CA ALA A 88 -3.84 -9.66 6.60
C ALA A 88 -2.65 -8.70 6.81
N LEU A 89 -1.64 -8.78 5.95
CA LEU A 89 -0.46 -7.91 6.02
C LEU A 89 -0.78 -6.45 5.69
N ALA A 90 -1.69 -6.21 4.74
CA ALA A 90 -2.23 -4.87 4.48
C ALA A 90 -2.90 -4.30 5.73
N ALA A 91 -3.68 -5.09 6.47
CA ALA A 91 -4.29 -4.65 7.72
C ALA A 91 -3.23 -4.33 8.79
N VAL A 92 -2.25 -5.21 8.96
CA VAL A 92 -1.15 -5.04 9.93
C VAL A 92 -0.33 -3.77 9.63
N GLY A 93 -0.11 -3.42 8.36
CA GLY A 93 0.60 -2.20 7.97
C GLY A 93 -0.26 -0.94 8.03
N LEU A 94 -1.46 -0.95 7.45
CA LEU A 94 -2.24 0.26 7.21
C LEU A 94 -2.94 0.80 8.47
N PHE A 95 -3.44 -0.06 9.36
CA PHE A 95 -4.13 0.40 10.57
C PHE A 95 -3.22 1.22 11.50
N PRO A 96 -1.97 0.79 11.81
CA PRO A 96 -1.05 1.60 12.63
C PRO A 96 -0.67 2.93 11.96
N VAL A 97 -0.48 2.93 10.64
CA VAL A 97 -0.14 4.14 9.87
C VAL A 97 -1.31 5.14 9.90
N ALA A 98 -2.54 4.69 9.63
CA ALA A 98 -3.73 5.52 9.72
C ALA A 98 -3.97 6.02 11.14
N ARG A 99 -3.71 5.17 12.16
CA ARG A 99 -3.79 5.58 13.57
C ARG A 99 -2.76 6.65 13.93
N ARG A 100 -1.56 6.61 13.35
CA ARG A 100 -0.48 7.58 13.62
C ARG A 100 -0.69 8.91 12.93
N PHE A 101 -1.03 8.90 11.64
CA PHE A 101 -0.99 10.09 10.79
C PHE A 101 -2.38 10.59 10.36
N GLY A 102 -3.42 9.76 10.53
CA GLY A 102 -4.76 9.99 9.98
C GLY A 102 -4.89 9.51 8.53
N ASN A 103 -6.13 9.38 8.06
CA ASN A 103 -6.47 8.81 6.74
C ASN A 103 -5.77 9.52 5.57
N LEU A 104 -5.90 10.84 5.45
CA LEU A 104 -5.34 11.57 4.31
C LEU A 104 -3.81 11.44 4.18
N ARG A 105 -3.11 11.48 5.32
CA ARG A 105 -1.65 11.33 5.34
C ARG A 105 -1.22 9.89 5.09
N ALA A 106 -2.01 8.91 5.54
CA ALA A 106 -1.80 7.52 5.20
C ALA A 106 -1.96 7.27 3.68
N VAL A 107 -3.01 7.82 3.06
CA VAL A 107 -3.20 7.77 1.59
C VAL A 107 -2.02 8.40 0.87
N LEU A 108 -1.60 9.60 1.28
CA LEU A 108 -0.44 10.26 0.67
C LEU A 108 0.82 9.40 0.76
N LEU A 109 1.09 8.83 1.94
CA LEU A 109 2.27 7.97 2.16
C LEU A 109 2.28 6.77 1.21
N ILE A 110 1.17 6.03 1.15
CA ILE A 110 1.10 4.82 0.31
C ILE A 110 1.07 5.16 -1.17
N ALA A 111 0.40 6.26 -1.57
CA ALA A 111 0.34 6.67 -2.96
C ALA A 111 1.72 7.10 -3.47
N VAL A 112 2.46 7.90 -2.69
CA VAL A 112 3.83 8.30 -3.04
C VAL A 112 4.74 7.08 -3.11
N ALA A 113 4.67 6.17 -2.13
CA ALA A 113 5.50 4.98 -2.14
C ALA A 113 5.21 4.04 -3.31
N HIS A 114 3.93 3.86 -3.66
CA HIS A 114 3.50 3.07 -4.82
C HIS A 114 4.00 3.67 -6.13
N VAL A 115 3.74 4.96 -6.35
CA VAL A 115 4.16 5.67 -7.57
C VAL A 115 5.68 5.67 -7.71
N LEU A 116 6.43 6.00 -6.65
CA LEU A 116 7.90 5.99 -6.70
C LEU A 116 8.45 4.58 -6.90
N GLY A 117 7.87 3.58 -6.23
CA GLY A 117 8.22 2.17 -6.42
C GLY A 117 8.12 1.78 -7.89
N THR A 118 6.97 2.04 -8.51
CA THR A 118 6.73 1.75 -9.92
C THR A 118 7.63 2.55 -10.86
N LEU A 119 7.73 3.88 -10.69
CA LEU A 119 8.49 4.71 -11.63
C LEU A 119 9.99 4.39 -11.60
N VAL A 120 10.55 4.17 -10.42
CA VAL A 120 11.98 3.86 -10.29
C VAL A 120 12.28 2.44 -10.78
N SER A 121 11.47 1.44 -10.42
CA SER A 121 11.70 0.06 -10.86
C SER A 121 11.58 -0.10 -12.38
N GLN A 122 10.53 0.47 -12.97
CA GLN A 122 10.30 0.43 -14.41
C GLN A 122 11.32 1.32 -15.14
N GLY A 123 11.71 2.46 -14.57
CA GLY A 123 12.80 3.29 -15.11
C GLY A 123 14.13 2.53 -15.19
N VAL A 124 14.50 1.78 -14.13
CA VAL A 124 15.69 0.91 -14.14
C VAL A 124 15.57 -0.17 -15.21
N ALA A 125 14.39 -0.79 -15.36
CA ALA A 125 14.17 -1.78 -16.42
C ALA A 125 14.30 -1.19 -17.83
N LEU A 126 13.75 0.00 -18.06
CA LEU A 126 13.84 0.70 -19.33
C LEU A 126 15.29 1.05 -19.68
N VAL A 127 16.05 1.60 -18.74
CA VAL A 127 17.47 1.93 -18.93
C VAL A 127 18.27 0.68 -19.29
N ARG A 128 18.02 -0.44 -18.60
CA ARG A 128 18.70 -1.72 -18.88
C ARG A 128 18.30 -2.31 -20.23
N LEU A 129 17.04 -2.16 -20.62
CA LEU A 129 16.56 -2.56 -21.94
C LEU A 129 17.24 -1.76 -23.05
N GLU A 130 17.30 -0.43 -22.91
CA GLU A 130 17.95 0.46 -23.89
C GLU A 130 19.46 0.24 -23.96
N ALA A 131 20.09 -0.15 -22.85
CA ALA A 131 21.49 -0.56 -22.80
C ALA A 131 21.76 -1.97 -23.39
N GLY A 132 20.74 -2.69 -23.87
CA GLY A 132 20.88 -4.04 -24.41
C GLY A 132 21.13 -5.13 -23.36
N LEU A 133 20.90 -4.83 -22.08
CA LEU A 133 21.12 -5.76 -20.95
C LEU A 133 19.90 -6.64 -20.65
N LEU A 134 18.74 -6.33 -21.24
CA LEU A 134 17.50 -7.08 -21.10
C LEU A 134 16.88 -7.33 -22.48
N SER A 135 16.15 -8.44 -22.61
CA SER A 135 15.35 -8.73 -23.80
C SER A 135 14.10 -7.85 -23.87
N ALA A 136 13.56 -7.67 -25.07
CA ALA A 136 12.34 -6.89 -25.31
C ALA A 136 11.11 -7.41 -24.54
N SER A 137 11.12 -8.67 -24.11
CA SER A 137 10.07 -9.27 -23.28
C SER A 137 9.84 -8.53 -21.97
N VAL A 138 10.85 -7.82 -21.41
CA VAL A 138 10.68 -7.02 -20.18
C VAL A 138 9.57 -5.96 -20.31
N ARG A 139 9.23 -5.55 -21.54
CA ARG A 139 8.18 -4.55 -21.78
C ARG A 139 6.80 -5.00 -21.33
N THR A 140 6.55 -6.30 -21.26
CA THR A 140 5.23 -6.89 -21.02
C THR A 140 5.23 -7.87 -19.84
N ILE A 141 6.31 -7.93 -19.05
CA ILE A 141 6.33 -8.76 -17.83
C ILE A 141 5.31 -8.17 -16.84
N PRO A 142 4.36 -8.97 -16.34
CA PRO A 142 3.39 -8.50 -15.35
C PRO A 142 4.05 -7.93 -14.10
N ASP A 143 3.45 -6.86 -13.61
CA ASP A 143 3.81 -6.14 -12.39
C ASP A 143 2.47 -5.63 -11.83
N VAL A 144 1.84 -6.47 -11.02
CA VAL A 144 0.59 -6.19 -10.30
C VAL A 144 0.76 -6.64 -8.86
N GLY A 145 -0.07 -6.09 -7.99
CA GLY A 145 -0.09 -6.46 -6.58
C GLY A 145 -0.07 -5.24 -5.68
N PRO A 146 -0.57 -5.42 -4.44
CA PRO A 146 -0.48 -4.37 -3.44
C PRO A 146 0.92 -4.28 -2.82
N SER A 147 1.92 -5.01 -3.31
CA SER A 147 3.18 -5.27 -2.59
C SER A 147 3.98 -4.00 -2.28
N TYR A 148 3.96 -2.98 -3.14
CA TYR A 148 4.59 -1.68 -2.86
C TYR A 148 3.87 -0.95 -1.72
N VAL A 149 2.53 -0.94 -1.74
CA VAL A 149 1.70 -0.40 -0.65
C VAL A 149 1.98 -1.13 0.66
N LEU A 150 2.00 -2.47 0.65
CA LEU A 150 2.28 -3.29 1.84
C LEU A 150 3.68 -3.03 2.38
N SER A 151 4.69 -3.04 1.52
CA SER A 151 6.09 -2.86 1.91
C SER A 151 6.29 -1.50 2.59
N ALA A 152 5.73 -0.44 2.00
CA ALA A 152 5.75 0.90 2.58
C ALA A 152 4.99 0.98 3.91
N ALA A 153 3.77 0.40 3.96
CA ALA A 153 2.92 0.44 5.14
C ALA A 153 3.52 -0.34 6.31
N LEU A 154 4.10 -1.52 6.07
CA LEU A 154 4.76 -2.32 7.10
C LEU A 154 5.97 -1.56 7.68
N VAL A 155 6.85 -1.00 6.84
CA VAL A 155 7.98 -0.21 7.30
C VAL A 155 7.52 1.03 8.07
N ALA A 156 6.54 1.77 7.55
CA ALA A 156 5.98 2.93 8.26
C ALA A 156 5.32 2.55 9.59
N ALA A 157 4.64 1.40 9.66
CA ALA A 157 4.08 0.88 10.90
C ALA A 157 5.16 0.49 11.92
N VAL A 158 6.25 -0.15 11.49
CA VAL A 158 7.40 -0.47 12.35
C VAL A 158 8.05 0.80 12.91
N LEU A 159 8.22 1.82 12.07
CA LEU A 159 8.91 3.06 12.45
C LEU A 159 8.04 4.00 13.29
N TYR A 160 6.75 4.13 12.94
CA TYR A 160 5.89 5.22 13.44
C TYR A 160 4.58 4.74 14.09
N GLY A 161 4.25 3.44 13.99
CA GLY A 161 3.02 2.88 14.53
C GLY A 161 2.91 3.05 16.06
N PRO A 162 1.73 3.41 16.60
CA PRO A 162 1.57 3.61 18.02
C PRO A 162 1.43 2.28 18.77
N GLY A 163 2.26 2.10 19.81
CA GLY A 163 2.26 0.92 20.68
C GLY A 163 3.26 -0.16 20.24
N ARG A 164 3.70 -1.01 21.19
CA ARG A 164 4.71 -2.05 20.92
C ARG A 164 4.18 -3.19 20.07
N LEU A 165 3.00 -3.71 20.40
CA LEU A 165 2.44 -4.87 19.71
C LEU A 165 2.21 -4.64 18.20
N PRO A 166 1.56 -3.55 17.75
CA PRO A 166 1.38 -3.32 16.31
C PRO A 166 2.71 -3.20 15.54
N ARG A 167 3.73 -2.59 16.16
CA ARG A 167 5.08 -2.49 15.57
C ARG A 167 5.75 -3.87 15.44
N LEU A 168 5.62 -4.72 16.46
CA LEU A 168 6.15 -6.08 16.42
C LEU A 168 5.43 -6.95 15.39
N LEU A 169 4.10 -6.81 15.25
CA LEU A 169 3.35 -7.50 14.21
C LEU A 169 3.76 -7.04 12.81
N ALA A 170 3.93 -5.73 12.61
CA ALA A 170 4.43 -5.19 11.34
C ALA A 170 5.86 -5.66 11.03
N LEU A 171 6.73 -5.72 12.04
CA LEU A 171 8.08 -6.26 11.90
C LEU A 171 8.06 -7.74 11.54
N ALA A 172 7.25 -8.55 12.22
CA ALA A 172 7.10 -9.97 11.93
C ALA A 172 6.56 -10.19 10.51
N GLY A 173 5.56 -9.42 10.09
CA GLY A 173 5.02 -9.46 8.73
C GLY A 173 6.06 -9.08 7.68
N TRP A 174 6.84 -8.02 7.92
CA TRP A 174 7.93 -7.63 7.04
C TRP A 174 9.03 -8.70 6.97
N CYS A 175 9.47 -9.26 8.11
CA CYS A 175 10.45 -10.34 8.15
C CYS A 175 9.95 -11.59 7.42
N GLY A 176 8.66 -11.93 7.54
CA GLY A 176 8.06 -13.06 6.84
C GLY A 176 8.03 -12.88 5.32
N LEU A 177 7.84 -11.65 4.84
CA LEU A 177 7.87 -11.34 3.41
C LEU A 177 9.27 -11.07 2.86
N ALA A 178 10.26 -10.74 3.71
CA ALA A 178 11.57 -10.28 3.27
C ALA A 178 12.23 -11.18 2.20
N PRO A 179 12.23 -12.52 2.31
CA PRO A 179 12.82 -13.37 1.27
C PRO A 179 12.24 -13.12 -0.13
N VAL A 180 10.92 -12.93 -0.22
CA VAL A 180 10.20 -12.67 -1.48
C VAL A 180 10.37 -11.20 -1.92
N LEU A 181 10.36 -10.26 -0.98
CA LEU A 181 10.48 -8.83 -1.30
C LEU A 181 11.85 -8.46 -1.89
N PHE A 182 12.90 -9.18 -1.49
CA PHE A 182 14.27 -8.96 -1.96
C PHE A 182 14.71 -9.95 -3.04
N GLU A 183 13.84 -10.88 -3.46
CA GLU A 183 14.15 -11.82 -4.53
C GLU A 183 14.48 -11.08 -5.82
N GLY A 184 15.64 -11.35 -6.43
CA GLY A 184 16.07 -10.66 -7.65
C GLY A 184 16.68 -9.27 -7.45
N ILE A 185 16.93 -8.82 -6.21
CA ILE A 185 17.54 -7.50 -5.98
C ILE A 185 18.96 -7.38 -6.56
N GLY A 186 19.75 -8.46 -6.49
CA GLY A 186 21.11 -8.49 -7.04
C GLY A 186 21.16 -8.39 -8.57
N THR A 187 20.07 -8.74 -9.24
CA THR A 187 19.88 -8.66 -10.68
C THR A 187 19.00 -7.47 -11.08
N LEU A 188 18.69 -6.57 -10.15
CA LEU A 188 17.82 -5.39 -10.33
C LEU A 188 16.47 -5.74 -10.97
N GLU A 189 15.85 -6.82 -10.52
CA GLU A 189 14.49 -7.15 -10.94
C GLU A 189 13.50 -6.08 -10.50
N VAL A 190 12.51 -5.86 -11.36
CA VAL A 190 11.52 -4.78 -11.22
C VAL A 190 10.86 -4.81 -9.85
N ALA A 191 10.30 -5.96 -9.46
CA ALA A 191 9.60 -6.11 -8.19
C ALA A 191 10.52 -5.78 -7.00
N ALA A 192 11.74 -6.33 -6.98
CA ALA A 192 12.71 -6.11 -5.90
C ALA A 192 13.09 -4.64 -5.73
N VAL A 193 13.43 -3.97 -6.84
CA VAL A 193 13.75 -2.54 -6.85
C VAL A 193 12.54 -1.74 -6.36
N GLY A 194 11.35 -2.07 -6.86
CA GLY A 194 10.11 -1.41 -6.47
C GLY A 194 9.80 -1.57 -4.98
N HIS A 195 9.97 -2.76 -4.42
CA HIS A 195 9.79 -3.02 -2.99
C HIS A 195 10.74 -2.16 -2.15
N VAL A 196 12.03 -2.13 -2.48
CA VAL A 196 13.03 -1.33 -1.74
C VAL A 196 12.71 0.16 -1.81
N VAL A 197 12.39 0.68 -3.00
CA VAL A 197 12.04 2.09 -3.19
C VAL A 197 10.76 2.43 -2.43
N ALA A 198 9.76 1.56 -2.44
CA ALA A 198 8.52 1.77 -1.70
C ALA A 198 8.76 1.79 -0.17
N MET A 199 9.59 0.88 0.36
CA MET A 199 9.98 0.87 1.78
C MET A 199 10.68 2.17 2.19
N VAL A 200 11.68 2.59 1.41
CA VAL A 200 12.43 3.82 1.66
C VAL A 200 11.51 5.03 1.57
N SER A 201 10.66 5.10 0.56
CA SER A 201 9.69 6.18 0.37
C SER A 201 8.70 6.26 1.53
N GLY A 202 8.14 5.14 1.98
CA GLY A 202 7.24 5.07 3.13
C GLY A 202 7.90 5.57 4.42
N GLY A 203 9.16 5.16 4.66
CA GLY A 203 9.98 5.66 5.76
C GLY A 203 10.22 7.17 5.68
N LEU A 204 10.71 7.67 4.54
CA LEU A 204 11.03 9.09 4.35
C LEU A 204 9.80 9.99 4.44
N VAL A 205 8.69 9.61 3.81
CA VAL A 205 7.43 10.36 3.89
C VAL A 205 6.90 10.37 5.32
N GLY A 206 6.90 9.23 6.02
CA GLY A 206 6.51 9.17 7.43
C GLY A 206 7.39 10.06 8.32
N GLY A 207 8.70 10.07 8.09
CA GLY A 207 9.66 10.95 8.76
C GLY A 207 9.39 12.43 8.50
N LEU A 208 9.10 12.79 7.25
CA LEU A 208 8.74 14.16 6.86
C LEU A 208 7.45 14.62 7.56
N LEU A 209 6.42 13.77 7.59
CA LEU A 209 5.16 14.07 8.28
C LEU A 209 5.38 14.31 9.77
N LEU A 210 6.14 13.43 10.43
CA LEU A 210 6.50 13.56 11.84
C LEU A 210 7.26 14.87 12.12
N TRP A 211 8.19 15.23 11.24
CA TRP A 211 8.96 16.45 11.38
C TRP A 211 8.10 17.71 11.20
N ARG A 212 7.17 17.72 10.23
CA ARG A 212 6.23 18.85 10.04
C ARG A 212 5.32 19.03 11.25
N GLU A 213 4.85 17.95 11.86
CA GLU A 213 4.06 18.00 13.11
C GLU A 213 4.86 18.66 14.25
N ARG A 214 6.12 18.24 14.44
CA ARG A 214 7.01 18.82 15.47
C ARG A 214 7.29 20.29 15.23
N ARG A 215 7.51 20.70 13.97
CA ARG A 215 7.72 22.11 13.63
C ARG A 215 6.48 22.97 13.91
N GLY A 216 5.30 22.47 13.56
CA GLY A 216 4.04 23.18 13.80
C GLY A 216 3.77 23.39 15.29
N ALA A 217 4.12 22.42 16.14
CA ALA A 217 3.98 22.53 17.59
C ALA A 217 4.96 23.51 18.25
N LEU A 218 6.02 23.92 17.54
CA LEU A 218 7.04 24.86 18.03
C LEU A 218 6.82 26.30 17.52
N ALA A 219 5.83 26.53 16.65
CA ALA A 219 5.50 27.88 16.19
C ALA A 219 4.78 28.65 17.31
N PRO A 220 5.22 29.88 17.67
CA PRO A 220 4.55 30.69 18.67
C PRO A 220 3.13 31.05 18.22
N GLU A 221 2.17 31.05 19.15
CA GLU A 221 0.79 31.49 18.90
C GLU A 221 0.79 32.93 18.32
N PRO A 222 0.05 33.21 17.24
CA PRO A 222 -0.13 34.58 16.78
C PRO A 222 -0.89 35.37 17.85
N GLY A 223 -0.20 36.36 18.44
CA GLY A 223 -0.75 37.27 19.44
C GLY A 223 -1.72 38.30 18.88
#